data_AF-A0A8D5UF49-F1
#
_entry.id   AF-A0A8D5UF49-F1
#
_cell.length_a   1.000
_cell.length_b   1.000
_cell.length_c   1.000
_cell.angle_alpha   90.00
_cell.angle_beta   90.00
_cell.angle_gamma   90.00
#
_symmetry.space_group_name_H-M   'P 1'
#
loop_
_entity.id
_entity.type
_entity.pdbx_description
1 polymer ?
#
loop_
_entity_poly.entity_id
_entity_poly.type
_entity_poly.pdbx_seq_one_letter_code
_entity_poly.pdbx_strand_id
1 'polypeptide(L)'
;MSAPLLWGFPGGKIKPGESAEEALIREIKEEIGCTILVHQLVEDTTNFASHAIIRLRTYQARISDGIPRSIDHGGFRRSTHH
;
A
#
# COMPACT_ATOMS: atom_id res chain seq x y z
N MET A 1 20.33 -13.95 4.25
CA MET A 1 20.55 -12.50 4.11
C MET A 1 19.20 -11.83 4.39
N SER A 2 18.98 -11.37 5.62
CA SER A 2 17.72 -10.72 5.99
C SER A 2 17.77 -9.26 5.57
N ALA A 3 16.93 -8.88 4.60
CA ALA A 3 16.75 -7.50 4.20
C ALA A 3 16.29 -6.68 5.42
N PRO A 4 16.76 -5.43 5.57
CA PRO A 4 16.41 -4.59 6.72
C PRO A 4 14.89 -4.42 6.77
N LEU A 5 14.34 -4.43 7.99
CA LEU A 5 12.93 -4.16 8.32
C LEU A 5 12.60 -2.70 7.93
N LEU A 6 12.52 -2.42 6.64
CA LEU A 6 12.02 -1.17 6.09
C LEU A 6 10.51 -1.16 6.34
N TRP A 7 10.08 -0.20 7.14
CA TRP A 7 8.67 0.12 7.29
C TRP A 7 8.17 0.63 5.95
N GLY A 8 7.53 -0.26 5.20
CA GLY A 8 6.89 0.05 3.93
C GLY A 8 5.41 0.33 4.14
N PHE A 9 4.85 1.18 3.27
CA PHE A 9 3.41 1.19 3.10
C PHE A 9 2.99 -0.12 2.42
N PRO A 10 1.92 -0.77 2.90
CA PRO A 10 1.37 -1.96 2.24
C PRO A 10 0.86 -1.59 0.84
N GLY A 11 1.13 -2.45 -0.14
CA GLY A 11 0.85 -2.18 -1.54
C GLY A 11 1.77 -2.93 -2.50
N GLY A 12 1.45 -2.83 -3.79
CA GLY A 12 2.12 -3.61 -4.82
C GLY A 12 1.98 -3.02 -6.21
N LYS A 13 2.29 -3.85 -7.21
CA LYS A 13 2.26 -3.44 -8.62
C LYS A 13 0.81 -3.38 -9.12
N ILE A 14 0.50 -2.31 -9.86
CA ILE A 14 -0.76 -2.18 -10.59
C ILE A 14 -0.74 -3.16 -11.76
N LYS A 15 -1.77 -4.02 -11.89
CA LYS A 15 -1.90 -4.90 -13.04
C LYS A 15 -2.49 -4.14 -14.25
N PRO A 16 -2.26 -4.59 -15.49
CA PRO A 16 -2.85 -3.97 -16.66
C PRO A 16 -4.39 -4.07 -16.63
N GLY A 17 -5.07 -2.92 -16.72
CA GLY A 17 -6.53 -2.84 -16.74
C GLY A 17 -7.19 -2.48 -15.40
N GLU A 18 -6.44 -2.43 -14.31
CA GLU A 18 -6.93 -1.96 -13.00
C GLU A 18 -6.42 -0.54 -12.69
N SER A 19 -7.25 0.25 -12.02
CA SER A 19 -6.86 1.57 -11.52
C SER A 19 -5.89 1.41 -10.34
N ALA A 20 -5.10 2.46 -10.05
CA ALA A 20 -4.19 2.42 -8.90
C ALA A 20 -4.93 2.16 -7.57
N GLU A 21 -6.16 2.66 -7.46
CA GLU A 21 -7.04 2.46 -6.31
C GLU A 21 -7.49 1.00 -6.20
N GLU A 22 -7.86 0.37 -7.32
CA GLU A 22 -8.27 -1.04 -7.36
C GLU A 22 -7.11 -1.97 -7.00
N ALA A 23 -5.92 -1.67 -7.54
CA ALA A 23 -4.71 -2.39 -7.18
C ALA A 23 -4.42 -2.27 -5.68
N LEU A 24 -4.52 -1.06 -5.11
CA LEU A 24 -4.30 -0.82 -3.68
C LEU A 24 -5.32 -1.59 -2.82
N ILE A 25 -6.61 -1.56 -3.16
CA ILE A 25 -7.66 -2.31 -2.44
C ILE A 25 -7.37 -3.81 -2.47
N ARG A 26 -6.97 -4.33 -3.63
CA ARG A 26 -6.62 -5.74 -3.81
C ARG A 26 -5.41 -6.14 -2.96
N GLU A 27 -4.31 -5.40 -3.04
CA GLU A 27 -3.08 -5.67 -2.28
C GLU A 27 -3.36 -5.61 -0.77
N ILE A 28 -4.07 -4.59 -0.30
CA ILE A 28 -4.43 -4.47 1.13
C ILE A 28 -5.31 -5.63 1.60
N LYS A 29 -6.21 -6.11 0.74
CA LYS A 29 -7.04 -7.28 1.06
C LYS A 29 -6.21 -8.56 1.12
N GLU A 30 -5.22 -8.73 0.25
CA GLU A 30 -4.32 -9.89 0.21
C GLU A 30 -3.29 -9.87 1.37
N GLU A 31 -2.73 -8.69 1.70
CA GLU A 31 -1.68 -8.54 2.71
C GLU A 31 -2.22 -8.32 4.13
N ILE A 32 -3.35 -7.61 4.29
CA ILE A 32 -3.90 -7.14 5.57
C ILE A 32 -5.29 -7.74 5.87
N GLY A 33 -5.96 -8.33 4.88
CA GLY A 33 -7.26 -8.97 5.08
C GLY A 33 -8.40 -8.01 5.38
N CYS A 34 -8.26 -6.73 5.02
CA CYS A 34 -9.30 -5.73 5.22
C CYS A 34 -9.63 -5.01 3.92
N THR A 35 -10.82 -4.40 3.89
CA THR A 35 -11.28 -3.59 2.76
C THR A 35 -11.11 -2.12 3.10
N ILE A 36 -10.39 -1.38 2.25
CA ILE A 36 -10.20 0.05 2.40
C ILE A 36 -11.01 0.84 1.36
N LEU A 37 -11.42 2.04 1.73
CA LEU A 37 -11.93 3.06 0.83
C LEU A 37 -10.82 4.05 0.58
N VAL A 38 -10.38 4.13 -0.68
CA VAL A 38 -9.41 5.11 -1.13
C VAL A 38 -10.11 6.46 -1.24
N HIS A 39 -9.51 7.50 -0.66
CA HIS A 39 -10.10 8.84 -0.62
C HIS A 39 -9.37 9.81 -1.55
N GLN A 40 -8.14 10.20 -1.18
CA GLN A 40 -7.38 11.20 -1.92
C GLN A 40 -5.93 10.77 -2.09
N LEU A 41 -5.35 11.12 -3.24
CA LEU A 41 -3.93 10.97 -3.49
C LEU A 41 -3.18 11.98 -2.61
N VAL A 42 -2.42 11.49 -1.66
CA VAL A 42 -1.58 12.30 -0.75
C VAL A 42 -0.31 12.71 -1.47
N GLU A 43 0.31 11.79 -2.20
CA GLU A 43 1.58 12.03 -2.87
C GLU A 43 1.69 11.21 -4.16
N ASP A 44 2.22 11.82 -5.21
CA ASP A 44 2.57 11.16 -6.48
C ASP A 44 4.02 11.52 -6.81
N THR A 45 4.92 10.61 -6.49
CA THR A 45 6.36 10.80 -6.71
C THR A 45 6.80 9.85 -7.81
N THR A 46 7.28 10.41 -8.92
CA THR A 46 7.89 9.64 -10.00
C THR A 46 9.40 9.76 -9.90
N ASN A 47 10.07 8.64 -9.59
CA ASN A 47 11.52 8.56 -9.56
C ASN A 47 12.02 7.96 -10.87
N PHE A 48 12.89 8.71 -11.54
CA PHE A 48 13.60 8.27 -12.73
C PHE A 48 14.92 7.64 -12.32
N ALA A 49 14.86 6.37 -11.89
CA ALA A 49 16.08 5.62 -11.67
C ALA A 49 16.69 5.27 -13.03
N SER A 50 18.03 5.21 -13.10
CA SER A 50 18.78 4.99 -14.34
C SER A 50 18.41 3.70 -15.09
N HIS A 51 17.72 2.77 -14.43
CA HIS A 51 17.33 1.46 -14.97
C HIS A 51 15.80 1.25 -15.03
N ALA A 52 14.99 2.12 -14.43
CA ALA A 52 13.54 2.02 -14.43
C ALA A 52 12.87 3.32 -13.95
N ILE A 53 11.70 3.63 -14.52
CA ILE A 53 10.83 4.69 -14.01
C ILE A 53 9.92 4.07 -12.96
N ILE A 54 10.05 4.50 -11.71
CA ILE A 54 9.23 4.03 -10.58
C ILE A 54 8.29 5.16 -10.20
N ARG A 55 6.98 4.95 -10.34
CA ARG A 55 5.97 5.88 -9.88
C ARG A 55 5.34 5.38 -8.59
N LEU A 56 5.62 6.08 -7.50
CA LEU A 56 5.05 5.81 -6.19
C LEU A 56 3.84 6.72 -5.98
N ARG A 57 2.68 6.12 -5.72
CA ARG A 57 1.45 6.84 -5.42
C ARG A 57 0.98 6.50 -4.03
N THR A 58 0.93 7.49 -3.16
CA THR A 58 0.50 7.35 -1.78
C THR A 58 -0.92 7.88 -1.68
N TYR A 59 -1.86 7.02 -1.28
CA TYR A 59 -3.25 7.40 -1.10
C TYR A 59 -3.64 7.41 0.37
N GLN A 60 -4.45 8.37 0.77
CA GLN A 60 -5.16 8.33 2.04
C GLN A 60 -6.35 7.39 1.86
N ALA A 61 -6.42 6.36 2.68
CA ALA A 61 -7.52 5.43 2.69
C ALA A 61 -8.03 5.20 4.11
N ARG A 62 -9.31 4.86 4.22
CA ARG A 62 -9.95 4.49 5.49
C ARG A 62 -10.37 3.03 5.42
N ILE A 63 -10.17 2.28 6.50
CA ILE A 63 -10.70 0.93 6.61
C ILE A 63 -12.22 1.03 6.65
N SER A 64 -12.86 0.38 5.68
CA SER A 64 -14.31 0.37 5.50
C SER A 64 -14.94 -0.88 6.09
N ASP A 65 -14.26 -2.01 5.96
CA ASP A 65 -14.73 -3.30 6.45
C ASP A 65 -13.55 -4.20 6.83
N GLY A 66 -13.73 -5.01 7.86
CA GLY A 66 -12.71 -5.90 8.39
C GLY A 66 -11.78 -5.27 9.43
N ILE A 67 -11.02 -6.12 10.11
CA ILE A 67 -10.02 -5.73 11.10
C ILE A 67 -8.65 -5.94 10.47
N PRO A 68 -7.79 -4.92 10.38
CA PRO A 68 -6.50 -5.06 9.74
C PRO A 68 -5.64 -6.06 10.51
N ARG A 69 -5.20 -7.12 9.83
CA ARG A 69 -4.30 -8.14 10.36
C ARG A 69 -3.20 -8.37 9.32
N SER A 70 -1.93 -8.09 9.64
CA SER A 70 -0.83 -8.51 8.76
C SER A 70 -0.92 -10.02 8.54
N ILE A 71 -1.24 -10.41 7.32
CA ILE A 71 -1.23 -11.79 6.85
C ILE A 71 0.17 -12.13 6.32
N ASP A 72 0.92 -11.12 5.85
CA ASP A 72 2.31 -11.25 5.42
C ASP A 72 3.33 -10.81 6.50
N HIS A 73 4.54 -11.37 6.46
CA HIS A 73 5.58 -11.44 7.50
C HIS A 73 6.26 -10.10 7.87
N GLY A 74 5.51 -9.02 8.03
CA GLY A 74 5.98 -7.73 8.53
C GLY A 74 4.96 -7.13 9.50
N GLY A 75 5.37 -6.91 10.75
CA GLY A 75 4.47 -6.44 11.81
C GLY A 75 3.74 -5.14 11.46
N PHE A 76 2.40 -5.17 11.50
CA PHE A 76 1.55 -3.99 11.37
C PHE A 76 1.51 -3.20 12.69
N ARG A 77 1.83 -1.90 12.66
CA ARG A 77 1.66 -1.00 13.81
C ARG A 77 0.75 0.16 13.44
N ARG A 78 -0.33 0.32 14.21
CA ARG A 78 -1.22 1.49 14.12
C ARG A 78 -0.50 2.72 14.64
N SER A 79 -0.26 3.69 13.76
CA SER A 79 0.14 5.04 14.14
C SER A 79 -1.13 5.89 14.28
N THR A 80 -1.76 5.87 15.46
CA THR A 80 -2.76 6.89 15.80
C THR A 80 -2.02 8.18 16.10
N HIS A 81 -1.98 9.10 15.12
CA HIS A 81 -1.68 10.50 15.42
C HIS A 81 -2.87 11.08 16.16
N HIS A 82 -2.63 11.52 17.39
CA HIS A 82 -3.58 12.17 18.28
C HIS A 82 -3.45 13.69 18.18
#